data_AF-A0A817VVC9-F1
#
_entry.id   AF-A0A817VVC9-F1
#
_cell.length_a   1.000
_cell.length_b   1.000
_cell.length_c   1.000
_cell.angle_alpha   90.00
_cell.angle_beta   90.00
_cell.angle_gamma   90.00
#
_symmetry.space_group_name_H-M   'P 1'
#
loop_
_entity.id
_entity.type
_entity.pdbx_description
1 polymer ?
#
loop_
_entity_poly.entity_id
_entity_poly.type
_entity_poly.pdbx_seq_one_letter_code
_entity_poly.pdbx_strand_id
1 'polypeptide(L)'
;MSRATRDPDNPPAYYYTLTEKQQHNWRKTAKKIKKNEDLQVKYPPFKSSSNINIIHIHHKSTIDTINDLIILANRTSRYTVDTESERKKIKKDALIQIQFLHSTDASTIILFETAYLPNPQTTLYKKIKELWSTIFNNNNEIITWGTVHNEFNNFYHLDFINLGNSFQHVNLQSLFRGWHNARCVTHPEMEKREKKTGPVSSNMVDMSGDDTDDDMDDGKLNDYLQYQCDHITHYDDSATWSLQDAIATTFNKFLDKSQTINFWRCSIDLELNTWKNKLFSRPQYNKYIEQQQRLKMKQYATDDCIAVAELFLHMYPETTNHHQLHEVPQQTTTTTTTTSTNILIDFEDDLSNISEDELIELIKPKFNKKKEEIVHQPHDPPAELIITTTSNEINEFNLDEQQLEQQPLNAPSTTLSKTEKQRRKNMKLKWKQQNRPDFQNKLKRPIYYKYDFRKIRAQLRDDNIHTSHQITINRKYNEVIIGFKSRQELQHATKTIKINSFFFFFYYA
;
A
#
# COMPACT_ATOMS: atom_id res chain seq x y z
N MET A 1 -15.44 -28.13 -1.56
CA MET A 1 -16.24 -26.99 -2.07
C MET A 1 -15.30 -25.93 -2.60
N SER A 2 -15.49 -25.51 -3.86
CA SER A 2 -14.73 -24.40 -4.43
C SER A 2 -14.93 -23.17 -3.55
N ARG A 3 -13.88 -22.36 -3.35
CA ARG A 3 -14.07 -20.97 -2.91
C ARG A 3 -15.23 -20.43 -3.74
N ALA A 4 -16.24 -19.82 -3.12
CA ALA A 4 -17.24 -19.08 -3.87
C ALA A 4 -16.45 -18.08 -4.71
N THR A 5 -16.32 -18.37 -6.01
CA THR A 5 -15.49 -17.60 -6.93
C THR A 5 -16.07 -16.21 -6.86
N ARG A 6 -15.26 -15.25 -6.42
CA ARG A 6 -15.68 -13.85 -6.39
C ARG A 6 -15.75 -13.40 -7.82
N ASP A 7 -16.86 -13.70 -8.47
CA ASP A 7 -17.10 -13.28 -9.83
C ASP A 7 -17.37 -11.76 -9.82
N PRO A 8 -16.47 -10.94 -10.38
CA PRO A 8 -16.70 -9.50 -10.45
C PRO A 8 -17.99 -9.15 -11.21
N ASP A 9 -18.47 -10.06 -12.07
CA ASP A 9 -19.65 -9.86 -12.91
C ASP A 9 -20.96 -10.32 -12.23
N ASN A 10 -20.86 -11.11 -11.15
CA ASN A 10 -22.00 -11.59 -10.38
C ASN A 10 -21.74 -11.49 -8.86
N PRO A 11 -21.76 -10.26 -8.28
CA PRO A 11 -21.45 -10.06 -6.88
C PRO A 11 -22.56 -10.61 -5.96
N PRO A 12 -22.22 -11.13 -4.77
CA PRO A 12 -23.20 -11.65 -3.82
C PRO A 12 -24.11 -10.55 -3.25
N ALA A 13 -25.31 -10.89 -2.79
CA ALA A 13 -26.33 -9.92 -2.36
C ALA A 13 -25.85 -8.87 -1.32
N TYR A 14 -24.98 -9.26 -0.38
CA TYR A 14 -24.43 -8.33 0.62
C TYR A 14 -23.56 -7.24 0.00
N TYR A 15 -22.99 -7.45 -1.19
CA TYR A 15 -22.18 -6.45 -1.90
C TYR A 15 -22.92 -5.12 -2.04
N TYR A 16 -24.21 -5.17 -2.35
CA TYR A 16 -25.05 -3.98 -2.54
C TYR A 16 -25.35 -3.23 -1.23
N THR A 17 -25.07 -3.83 -0.07
CA THR A 17 -25.15 -3.16 1.24
C THR A 17 -23.85 -2.46 1.63
N LEU A 18 -22.75 -2.69 0.90
CA LEU A 18 -21.45 -2.06 1.16
C LEU A 18 -21.43 -0.61 0.68
N THR A 19 -20.57 0.21 1.28
CA THR A 19 -20.27 1.56 0.78
C THR A 19 -19.62 1.52 -0.61
N GLU A 20 -19.75 2.58 -1.41
CA GLU A 20 -19.13 2.68 -2.75
C GLU A 20 -17.62 2.36 -2.74
N LYS A 21 -16.91 2.84 -1.72
CA LYS A 21 -15.48 2.54 -1.55
C LYS A 21 -15.22 1.05 -1.27
N GLN A 22 -16.04 0.42 -0.45
CA GLN A 22 -15.93 -1.02 -0.17
C GLN A 22 -16.28 -1.84 -1.40
N GLN A 23 -17.33 -1.45 -2.11
CA GLN A 23 -17.75 -2.03 -3.39
C GLN A 23 -16.62 -1.98 -4.44
N HIS A 24 -16.01 -0.81 -4.63
CA HIS A 24 -14.86 -0.65 -5.53
C HIS A 24 -13.68 -1.55 -5.14
N ASN A 25 -13.30 -1.57 -3.86
CA ASN A 25 -12.23 -2.44 -3.36
C ASN A 25 -12.55 -3.93 -3.53
N TRP A 26 -13.82 -4.31 -3.33
CA TRP A 26 -14.29 -5.67 -3.55
C TRP A 26 -14.14 -6.07 -5.02
N ARG A 27 -14.64 -5.24 -5.96
CA ARG A 27 -14.51 -5.50 -7.41
C ARG A 27 -13.06 -5.60 -7.84
N LYS A 28 -12.20 -4.67 -7.37
CA LYS A 28 -10.76 -4.71 -7.65
C LYS A 28 -10.11 -6.00 -7.16
N THR A 29 -10.52 -6.51 -6.00
CA THR A 29 -10.01 -7.77 -5.47
C THR A 29 -10.55 -8.97 -6.24
N ALA A 30 -11.84 -8.97 -6.57
CA ALA A 30 -12.50 -10.00 -7.38
C ALA A 30 -11.84 -10.15 -8.76
N LYS A 31 -11.62 -9.03 -9.47
CA LYS A 31 -10.90 -9.01 -10.76
C LYS A 31 -9.49 -9.60 -10.64
N LYS A 32 -8.75 -9.29 -9.57
CA LYS A 32 -7.41 -9.86 -9.33
C LYS A 32 -7.44 -11.37 -9.08
N ILE A 33 -8.43 -11.86 -8.33
CA ILE A 33 -8.62 -13.29 -8.07
C ILE A 33 -8.96 -14.02 -9.37
N LYS A 34 -9.96 -13.54 -10.11
CA LYS A 34 -10.36 -14.08 -11.41
C LYS A 34 -9.18 -14.17 -12.37
N LYS A 35 -8.41 -13.07 -12.51
CA LYS A 35 -7.17 -13.07 -13.31
C LYS A 35 -6.15 -14.11 -12.86
N ASN A 36 -5.94 -14.28 -11.56
CA ASN A 36 -5.03 -15.29 -11.03
C ASN A 36 -5.50 -16.70 -11.38
N GLU A 37 -6.81 -16.97 -11.24
CA GLU A 37 -7.44 -18.25 -11.60
C GLU A 37 -7.35 -18.51 -13.12
N ASP A 38 -7.64 -17.51 -13.95
CA ASP A 38 -7.55 -17.61 -15.42
C ASP A 38 -6.12 -17.96 -15.86
N LEU A 39 -5.10 -17.29 -15.28
CA LEU A 39 -3.70 -17.57 -15.59
C LEU A 39 -3.25 -18.93 -15.07
N GLN A 40 -3.76 -19.37 -13.91
CA GLN A 40 -3.49 -20.69 -13.34
C GLN A 40 -3.99 -21.82 -14.25
N VAL A 41 -5.15 -21.65 -14.88
CA VAL A 41 -5.69 -22.60 -15.84
C VAL A 41 -4.89 -22.58 -17.15
N LYS A 42 -4.43 -21.40 -17.58
CA LYS A 42 -3.77 -21.22 -18.88
C LYS A 42 -2.31 -21.67 -18.89
N TYR A 43 -1.57 -21.51 -17.79
CA TYR A 43 -0.12 -21.73 -17.77
C TYR A 43 0.31 -22.68 -16.64
N PRO A 44 1.35 -23.51 -16.86
CA PRO A 44 1.92 -24.33 -15.79
C PRO A 44 2.47 -23.46 -14.64
N PRO A 45 2.47 -23.94 -13.39
CA PRO A 45 3.01 -23.20 -12.26
C PRO A 45 4.46 -22.76 -12.49
N PHE A 46 4.78 -21.55 -12.05
CA PHE A 46 6.15 -21.07 -12.01
C PHE A 46 6.98 -21.98 -11.09
N LYS A 47 8.06 -22.51 -11.64
CA LYS A 47 9.09 -23.26 -10.91
C LYS A 47 10.44 -22.70 -11.33
N SER A 48 11.26 -22.41 -10.33
CA SER A 48 12.63 -21.99 -10.58
C SER A 48 13.45 -23.11 -11.19
N SER A 49 14.37 -22.76 -12.08
CA SER A 49 15.37 -23.69 -12.59
C SER A 49 16.62 -23.81 -11.70
N SER A 50 16.84 -22.88 -10.78
CA SER A 50 18.10 -22.78 -10.03
C SER A 50 18.06 -23.59 -8.74
N ASN A 51 19.24 -24.02 -8.26
CA ASN A 51 19.39 -24.54 -6.90
C ASN A 51 19.40 -23.37 -5.93
N ILE A 52 18.42 -23.34 -5.01
CA ILE A 52 18.20 -22.19 -4.14
C ILE A 52 18.36 -22.59 -2.68
N ASN A 53 19.32 -21.96 -2.03
CA ASN A 53 19.46 -22.03 -0.58
C ASN A 53 18.63 -20.91 0.07
N ILE A 54 17.69 -21.24 0.95
CA ILE A 54 16.83 -20.27 1.62
C ILE A 54 17.27 -20.14 3.08
N ILE A 55 17.61 -18.92 3.50
CA ILE A 55 18.08 -18.63 4.86
C ILE A 55 17.16 -17.57 5.49
N HIS A 56 16.62 -17.88 6.68
CA HIS A 56 15.83 -16.95 7.47
C HIS A 56 16.72 -16.12 8.42
N ILE A 57 16.49 -14.81 8.47
CA ILE A 57 17.18 -13.90 9.39
C ILE A 57 16.19 -13.35 10.42
N HIS A 58 16.48 -13.62 11.68
CA HIS A 58 15.68 -13.26 12.85
C HIS A 58 16.52 -13.40 14.14
N HIS A 59 15.91 -13.17 15.32
CA HIS A 59 16.57 -13.20 16.63
C HIS A 59 17.17 -14.56 17.03
N LYS A 60 16.80 -15.68 16.39
CA LYS A 60 17.43 -16.99 16.61
C LYS A 60 18.58 -17.31 15.65
N SER A 61 18.84 -16.45 14.66
CA SER A 61 19.94 -16.67 13.73
C SER A 61 21.28 -16.60 14.48
N THR A 62 22.27 -17.38 14.08
CA THR A 62 23.59 -17.37 14.72
C THR A 62 24.48 -16.28 14.12
N ILE A 63 25.46 -15.81 14.89
CA ILE A 63 26.46 -14.85 14.39
C ILE A 63 27.25 -15.46 13.23
N ASP A 64 27.57 -16.75 13.30
CA ASP A 64 28.32 -17.46 12.26
C ASP A 64 27.56 -17.48 10.93
N THR A 65 26.26 -17.80 10.94
CA THR A 65 25.42 -17.73 9.74
C THR A 65 25.43 -16.33 9.12
N ILE A 66 25.36 -15.26 9.93
CA ILE A 66 25.42 -13.89 9.40
C ILE A 66 26.82 -13.55 8.85
N ASN A 67 27.89 -14.02 9.49
CA ASN A 67 29.26 -13.83 8.97
C ASN A 67 29.47 -14.56 7.63
N ASP A 68 28.97 -15.79 7.50
CA ASP A 68 29.02 -16.54 6.25
C ASP A 68 28.27 -15.81 5.13
N LEU A 69 27.10 -15.24 5.45
CA LEU A 69 26.33 -14.41 4.54
C LEU A 69 27.05 -13.11 4.16
N ILE A 70 27.79 -12.49 5.07
CA ILE A 70 28.62 -11.31 4.77
C ILE A 70 29.76 -11.67 3.81
N ILE A 71 30.44 -12.80 4.04
CA ILE A 71 31.48 -13.30 3.12
C ILE A 71 30.88 -13.55 1.74
N LEU A 72 29.70 -14.15 1.69
CA LEU A 72 28.98 -14.42 0.45
C LEU A 72 28.54 -13.13 -0.26
N ALA A 73 28.03 -12.15 0.49
CA ALA A 73 27.64 -10.83 -0.03
C ALA A 73 28.85 -10.08 -0.60
N ASN A 74 30.03 -10.16 0.02
CA ASN A 74 31.25 -9.54 -0.52
C ASN A 74 31.70 -10.14 -1.86
N ARG A 75 31.24 -11.35 -2.21
CA ARG A 75 31.51 -12.01 -3.50
C ARG A 75 30.38 -11.83 -4.51
N THR A 76 29.28 -11.20 -4.10
CA THR A 76 28.06 -11.03 -4.90
C THR A 76 27.88 -9.55 -5.23
N SER A 77 27.78 -9.23 -6.51
CA SER A 77 27.59 -7.84 -6.97
C SER A 77 26.16 -7.53 -7.40
N ARG A 78 25.30 -8.53 -7.55
CA ARG A 78 23.91 -8.36 -8.03
C ARG A 78 22.91 -9.03 -7.11
N TYR A 79 21.84 -8.31 -6.84
CA TYR A 79 20.79 -8.76 -5.93
C TYR A 79 19.43 -8.47 -6.53
N THR A 80 18.49 -9.40 -6.38
CA THR A 80 17.07 -9.05 -6.51
C THR A 80 16.46 -8.83 -5.15
N VAL A 81 15.52 -7.89 -5.08
CA VAL A 81 14.87 -7.51 -3.83
C VAL A 81 13.37 -7.44 -4.05
N ASP A 82 12.63 -7.97 -3.09
CA ASP A 82 11.19 -7.84 -2.98
C ASP A 82 10.78 -7.63 -1.52
N THR A 83 9.56 -7.13 -1.27
CA THR A 83 9.07 -6.91 0.08
C THR A 83 7.60 -7.29 0.24
N GLU A 84 7.26 -7.84 1.41
CA GLU A 84 5.87 -8.09 1.77
C GLU A 84 5.45 -7.26 2.98
N SER A 85 4.27 -6.65 2.88
CA SER A 85 3.75 -5.68 3.85
C SER A 85 2.34 -6.02 4.33
N GLU A 86 2.04 -5.66 5.58
CA GLU A 86 0.73 -5.86 6.19
C GLU A 86 -0.27 -4.76 5.78
N ARG A 87 -1.44 -5.13 5.25
CA ARG A 87 -2.42 -4.15 4.73
C ARG A 87 -3.13 -3.33 5.80
N LYS A 88 -3.35 -3.88 7.00
CA LYS A 88 -4.32 -3.36 7.98
C LYS A 88 -3.72 -2.84 9.30
N LYS A 89 -2.40 -2.85 9.47
CA LYS A 89 -1.75 -2.48 10.74
C LYS A 89 -0.98 -1.17 10.66
N ILE A 90 -0.79 -0.55 11.83
CA ILE A 90 -0.01 0.69 12.03
C ILE A 90 1.45 0.46 11.61
N LYS A 91 2.00 -0.72 11.93
CA LYS A 91 3.30 -1.18 11.45
C LYS A 91 3.07 -2.12 10.27
N LYS A 92 3.55 -1.73 9.09
CA LYS A 92 3.31 -2.41 7.82
C LYS A 92 4.45 -3.31 7.37
N ASP A 93 5.64 -3.15 7.94
CA ASP A 93 6.77 -4.04 7.71
C ASP A 93 6.45 -5.47 8.12
N ALA A 94 6.87 -6.44 7.32
CA ALA A 94 6.75 -7.85 7.67
C ALA A 94 7.94 -8.67 7.20
N LEU A 95 8.24 -8.64 5.89
CA LEU A 95 9.25 -9.49 5.28
C LEU A 95 10.01 -8.71 4.20
N ILE A 96 11.33 -8.89 4.16
CA ILE A 96 12.19 -8.44 3.06
C ILE A 96 12.86 -9.67 2.47
N GLN A 97 12.78 -9.84 1.16
CA GLN A 97 13.37 -10.94 0.41
C GLN A 97 14.54 -10.41 -0.41
N ILE A 98 15.70 -11.03 -0.27
CA ILE A 98 16.90 -10.66 -1.04
C ILE A 98 17.52 -11.92 -1.64
N GLN A 99 17.58 -12.00 -2.97
CA GLN A 99 18.30 -13.06 -3.66
C GLN A 99 19.71 -12.61 -4.03
N PHE A 100 20.69 -13.44 -3.73
CA PHE A 100 22.08 -13.27 -4.10
C PHE A 100 22.29 -14.02 -5.42
N LEU A 101 22.66 -13.29 -6.47
CA LEU A 101 22.88 -13.87 -7.80
C LEU A 101 24.35 -14.28 -7.94
N HIS A 102 24.68 -15.51 -7.51
CA HIS A 102 26.06 -16.04 -7.60
C HIS A 102 26.39 -16.48 -9.02
N SER A 103 25.49 -17.26 -9.62
CA SER A 103 25.57 -17.78 -10.98
C SER A 103 24.16 -18.03 -11.52
N THR A 104 24.04 -18.52 -12.75
CA THR A 104 22.77 -18.96 -13.33
C THR A 104 22.13 -20.12 -12.57
N ASP A 105 22.97 -20.98 -12.00
CA ASP A 105 22.54 -22.29 -11.51
C ASP A 105 22.43 -22.34 -9.99
N ALA A 106 23.02 -21.37 -9.29
CA ALA A 106 23.05 -21.30 -7.84
C ALA A 106 22.73 -19.89 -7.33
N SER A 107 21.78 -19.81 -6.40
CA SER A 107 21.47 -18.56 -5.70
C SER A 107 21.14 -18.81 -4.23
N THR A 108 21.30 -17.78 -3.41
CA THR A 108 20.89 -17.80 -2.00
C THR A 108 19.81 -16.77 -1.80
N ILE A 109 18.67 -17.13 -1.23
CA ILE A 109 17.62 -16.20 -0.83
C ILE A 109 17.65 -16.01 0.67
N ILE A 110 17.72 -14.76 1.08
CA ILE A 110 17.64 -14.34 2.47
C ILE A 110 16.27 -13.75 2.72
N LEU A 111 15.63 -14.21 3.79
CA LEU A 111 14.31 -13.76 4.24
C LEU A 111 14.45 -13.07 5.59
N PHE A 112 14.41 -11.73 5.61
CA PHE A 112 14.45 -10.94 6.84
C PHE A 112 13.05 -10.84 7.45
N GLU A 113 12.85 -11.52 8.57
CA GLU A 113 11.60 -11.52 9.33
C GLU A 113 11.55 -10.31 10.26
N THR A 114 11.13 -9.14 9.74
CA THR A 114 11.37 -7.84 10.40
C THR A 114 10.74 -7.72 11.78
N ALA A 115 9.59 -8.36 11.98
CA ALA A 115 8.89 -8.41 13.26
C ALA A 115 9.63 -9.25 14.33
N TYR A 116 10.63 -10.02 13.94
CA TYR A 116 11.36 -10.98 14.78
C TYR A 116 12.87 -10.73 14.79
N LEU A 117 13.33 -9.55 14.37
CA LEU A 117 14.73 -9.16 14.46
C LEU A 117 15.20 -9.05 15.92
N PRO A 118 16.50 -9.28 16.19
CA PRO A 118 17.05 -9.15 17.54
C PRO A 118 17.04 -7.68 18.02
N ASN A 119 17.27 -7.48 19.32
CA ASN A 119 17.34 -6.13 19.89
C ASN A 119 18.50 -5.33 19.25
N PRO A 120 18.31 -4.05 18.88
CA PRO A 120 19.32 -3.20 18.25
C PRO A 120 20.68 -3.12 18.96
N GLN A 121 20.73 -3.34 20.27
CA GLN A 121 21.96 -3.30 21.06
C GLN A 121 22.79 -4.59 20.97
N THR A 122 22.22 -5.67 20.45
CA THR A 122 22.89 -6.98 20.40
C THR A 122 23.95 -7.04 19.31
N THR A 123 24.96 -7.88 19.52
CA THR A 123 26.00 -8.16 18.51
C THR A 123 25.40 -8.73 17.22
N LEU A 124 24.39 -9.61 17.34
CA LEU A 124 23.70 -10.18 16.18
C LEU A 124 23.04 -9.09 15.33
N TYR A 125 22.37 -8.11 15.94
CA TYR A 125 21.77 -7.00 15.20
C TYR A 125 22.82 -6.14 14.48
N LYS A 126 23.96 -5.85 15.14
CA LYS A 126 25.07 -5.14 14.53
C LYS A 126 25.62 -5.89 13.30
N LYS A 127 25.69 -7.22 13.37
CA LYS A 127 26.07 -8.07 12.24
C LYS A 127 25.03 -8.09 11.12
N ILE A 128 23.74 -8.10 11.44
CA ILE A 128 22.67 -7.93 10.45
C ILE A 128 22.79 -6.57 9.73
N LYS A 129 23.09 -5.51 10.48
CA LYS A 129 23.35 -4.18 9.92
C LYS A 129 24.59 -4.14 9.03
N GLU A 130 25.66 -4.83 9.41
CA GLU A 130 26.85 -5.00 8.58
C GLU A 130 26.51 -5.72 7.27
N LEU A 131 25.81 -6.87 7.32
CA LEU A 131 25.32 -7.58 6.15
C LEU A 131 24.49 -6.68 5.23
N TRP A 132 23.58 -5.89 5.80
CA TRP A 132 22.78 -4.94 5.05
C TRP A 132 23.66 -3.92 4.30
N SER A 133 24.63 -3.30 4.99
CA SER A 133 25.56 -2.37 4.35
C SER A 133 26.45 -3.03 3.30
N THR A 134 26.80 -4.30 3.46
CA THR A 134 27.53 -5.06 2.44
C THR A 134 26.69 -5.28 1.18
N ILE A 135 25.39 -5.59 1.32
CA ILE A 135 24.47 -5.77 0.18
C ILE A 135 24.19 -4.44 -0.52
N PHE A 136 23.84 -3.40 0.23
CA PHE A 136 23.45 -2.09 -0.31
C PHE A 136 24.62 -1.11 -0.34
N ASN A 137 25.64 -1.44 -1.14
CA ASN A 137 26.81 -0.59 -1.36
C ASN A 137 26.90 -0.08 -2.80
N ASN A 138 27.83 0.84 -3.07
CA ASN A 138 27.97 1.51 -4.36
C ASN A 138 28.50 0.65 -5.51
N ASN A 139 29.09 -0.49 -5.21
CA ASN A 139 29.61 -1.44 -6.19
C ASN A 139 28.56 -2.50 -6.57
N ASN A 140 27.42 -2.52 -5.88
CA ASN A 140 26.39 -3.51 -6.08
C ASN A 140 25.22 -2.94 -6.88
N GLU A 141 24.58 -3.82 -7.64
CA GLU A 141 23.39 -3.57 -8.43
C GLU A 141 22.18 -4.24 -7.77
N ILE A 142 21.16 -3.44 -7.46
CA ILE A 142 19.92 -3.86 -6.82
C ILE A 142 18.80 -3.84 -7.85
N ILE A 143 18.22 -4.99 -8.13
CA ILE A 143 17.17 -5.18 -9.12
C ILE A 143 15.85 -5.38 -8.40
N THR A 144 14.86 -4.56 -8.71
CA THR A 144 13.50 -4.65 -8.15
C THR A 144 12.50 -4.65 -9.30
N TRP A 145 11.33 -5.28 -9.10
CA TRP A 145 10.25 -5.12 -10.08
C TRP A 145 9.82 -3.66 -10.18
N GLY A 146 9.49 -3.02 -9.05
CA GLY A 146 9.17 -1.59 -8.97
C GLY A 146 10.38 -0.70 -8.71
N THR A 147 10.15 0.49 -8.16
CA THR A 147 11.24 1.33 -7.65
C THR A 147 11.68 0.85 -6.26
N VAL A 148 12.98 0.75 -6.04
CA VAL A 148 13.55 0.31 -4.75
C VAL A 148 13.04 1.13 -3.55
N HIS A 149 12.89 2.45 -3.71
CA HIS A 149 12.35 3.29 -2.64
C HIS A 149 10.90 2.97 -2.29
N ASN A 150 10.09 2.54 -3.27
CA ASN A 150 8.70 2.17 -3.01
C ASN A 150 8.60 0.86 -2.23
N GLU A 151 9.45 -0.12 -2.54
CA GLU A 151 9.54 -1.38 -1.80
C GLU A 151 9.86 -1.12 -0.32
N PHE A 152 10.81 -0.24 -0.04
CA PHE A 152 11.26 0.03 1.33
C PHE A 152 10.47 1.10 2.09
N ASN A 153 9.45 1.71 1.50
CA ASN A 153 8.69 2.80 2.14
C ASN A 153 8.11 2.43 3.52
N ASN A 154 7.74 1.17 3.73
CA ASN A 154 7.19 0.70 5.00
C ASN A 154 8.25 0.33 6.05
N PHE A 155 9.52 0.33 5.67
CA PHE A 155 10.61 -0.25 6.45
C PHE A 155 11.63 0.79 6.98
N TYR A 156 11.52 2.06 6.61
CA TYR A 156 12.44 3.14 7.05
C TYR A 156 12.52 3.37 8.56
N HIS A 157 11.63 2.76 9.36
CA HIS A 157 11.73 2.81 10.82
C HIS A 157 12.79 1.83 11.37
N LEU A 158 13.30 0.91 10.55
CA LEU A 158 14.43 0.05 10.89
C LEU A 158 15.73 0.83 10.64
N ASP A 159 16.54 1.03 11.67
CA ASP A 159 17.70 1.92 11.66
C ASP A 159 18.82 1.49 10.68
N PHE A 160 18.88 0.20 10.29
CA PHE A 160 19.82 -0.27 9.28
C PHE A 160 19.34 -0.03 7.84
N ILE A 161 18.06 0.28 7.63
CA ILE A 161 17.53 0.61 6.31
C ILE A 161 17.77 2.08 6.04
N ASN A 162 19.01 2.37 5.64
CA ASN A 162 19.41 3.64 5.08
C ASN A 162 19.93 3.40 3.66
N LEU A 163 19.02 3.49 2.68
CA LEU A 163 19.34 3.19 1.29
C LEU A 163 20.34 4.19 0.69
N GLY A 164 20.55 5.38 1.27
CA GLY A 164 21.41 6.38 0.66
C GLY A 164 21.05 6.65 -0.82
N ASN A 165 21.98 7.25 -1.57
CA ASN A 165 21.84 7.43 -3.03
C ASN A 165 22.96 6.73 -3.82
N SER A 166 23.76 5.91 -3.14
CA SER A 166 25.08 5.55 -3.64
C SER A 166 25.14 4.21 -4.37
N PHE A 167 24.05 3.44 -4.48
CA PHE A 167 24.04 2.14 -5.18
C PHE A 167 23.31 2.18 -6.52
N GLN A 168 23.71 1.29 -7.43
CA GLN A 168 23.03 1.12 -8.72
C GLN A 168 21.71 0.39 -8.49
N HIS A 169 20.61 0.93 -9.02
CA HIS A 169 19.30 0.30 -8.91
C HIS A 169 18.63 0.18 -10.28
N VAL A 170 17.96 -0.95 -10.49
CA VAL A 170 17.26 -1.28 -11.73
C VAL A 170 15.79 -1.46 -11.41
N ASN A 171 14.95 -0.60 -11.98
CA ASN A 171 13.49 -0.76 -11.99
C ASN A 171 13.08 -1.61 -13.20
N LEU A 172 12.94 -2.92 -12.99
CA LEU A 172 12.72 -3.86 -14.07
C LEU A 172 11.37 -3.65 -14.77
N GLN A 173 10.32 -3.23 -14.05
CA GLN A 173 9.01 -2.92 -14.63
C GLN A 173 9.11 -1.81 -15.69
N SER A 174 9.92 -0.78 -15.43
CA SER A 174 10.12 0.33 -16.38
C SER A 174 10.87 -0.09 -17.64
N LEU A 175 11.82 -1.02 -17.52
CA LEU A 175 12.63 -1.52 -18.62
C LEU A 175 11.92 -2.60 -19.45
N PHE A 176 11.10 -3.43 -18.79
CA PHE A 176 10.42 -4.56 -19.40
C PHE A 176 9.55 -4.15 -20.58
N ARG A 177 8.82 -3.02 -20.49
CA ARG A 177 7.97 -2.56 -21.58
C ARG A 177 8.77 -2.28 -22.85
N GLY A 178 9.86 -1.52 -22.75
CA GLY A 178 10.70 -1.18 -23.90
C GLY A 178 11.33 -2.42 -24.52
N TRP A 179 11.80 -3.33 -23.68
CA TRP A 179 12.34 -4.62 -24.10
C TRP A 179 11.30 -5.51 -24.80
N HIS A 180 10.10 -5.62 -24.24
CA HIS A 180 9.01 -6.44 -24.78
C HIS A 180 8.56 -5.89 -26.15
N ASN A 181 8.32 -4.58 -26.24
CA ASN A 181 7.88 -3.93 -27.48
C ASN A 181 8.92 -4.03 -28.60
N ALA A 182 10.22 -4.02 -28.28
CA ALA A 182 11.28 -4.18 -29.28
C ALA A 182 11.35 -5.61 -29.86
N ARG A 183 10.85 -6.62 -29.14
CA ARG A 183 10.88 -8.04 -29.56
C ARG A 183 9.56 -8.51 -30.15
N CYS A 184 8.44 -7.96 -29.70
CA CYS A 184 7.17 -8.11 -30.37
C CYS A 184 7.23 -7.31 -31.67
N VAL A 185 7.56 -7.97 -32.78
CA VAL A 185 7.52 -7.38 -34.12
C VAL A 185 6.10 -6.90 -34.38
N THR A 186 5.81 -5.66 -34.04
CA THR A 186 4.65 -4.97 -34.58
C THR A 186 4.88 -4.91 -36.08
N HIS A 187 3.98 -5.49 -36.87
CA HIS A 187 4.13 -5.56 -38.31
C HIS A 187 4.50 -4.17 -38.88
N PRO A 188 5.66 -4.01 -39.53
CA PRO A 188 6.10 -2.73 -40.11
C PRO A 188 5.12 -2.17 -41.16
N GLU A 189 4.19 -3.00 -41.65
CA GLU A 189 3.19 -2.60 -42.64
C GLU A 189 2.11 -1.66 -42.09
N MET A 190 1.90 -1.57 -40.77
CA MET A 190 0.85 -0.70 -40.21
C MET A 190 1.30 0.76 -40.02
N GLU A 191 2.58 1.04 -39.74
CA GLU A 191 3.10 2.42 -39.73
C GLU A 191 3.01 3.12 -41.11
N LYS A 192 2.88 2.34 -42.20
CA LYS A 192 2.72 2.89 -43.55
C LYS A 192 1.27 3.27 -43.90
N ARG A 193 0.26 2.85 -43.12
CA ARG A 193 -1.15 3.18 -43.43
C ARG A 193 -1.61 4.52 -42.86
N GLU A 194 -0.98 5.05 -41.82
CA GLU A 194 -1.38 6.34 -41.23
C GLU A 194 -0.78 7.57 -41.92
N LYS A 195 0.20 7.41 -42.82
CA LYS A 195 0.75 8.53 -43.63
C LYS A 195 0.01 8.80 -44.94
N LYS A 196 -1.20 8.26 -45.13
CA LYS A 196 -2.00 8.43 -46.35
C LYS A 196 -3.35 9.14 -46.15
N THR A 197 -3.48 9.96 -45.12
CA THR A 197 -4.49 11.04 -45.11
C THR A 197 -3.83 12.30 -45.66
N GLY A 198 -4.14 12.60 -46.93
CA GLY A 198 -3.77 13.86 -47.57
C GLY A 198 -4.39 15.07 -46.89
N PRO A 199 -4.04 16.29 -47.34
CA PRO A 199 -4.44 17.54 -46.69
C PRO A 199 -5.93 17.78 -46.92
N VAL A 200 -6.78 17.32 -46.00
CA VAL A 200 -8.18 17.72 -45.97
C VAL A 200 -8.25 19.06 -45.23
N SER A 201 -8.44 20.09 -46.03
CA SER A 201 -8.80 21.45 -45.66
C SER A 201 -9.82 21.50 -44.53
N SER A 202 -9.39 22.13 -43.42
CA SER A 202 -10.10 23.10 -42.61
C SER A 202 -11.64 23.07 -42.64
N ASN A 203 -12.25 22.66 -41.52
CA ASN A 203 -13.33 23.44 -40.92
C ASN A 203 -13.28 23.35 -39.40
N MET A 204 -13.19 24.54 -38.81
CA MET A 204 -13.10 24.87 -37.40
C MET A 204 -14.35 24.41 -36.64
N VAL A 205 -14.15 23.77 -35.48
CA VAL A 205 -15.01 24.00 -34.31
C VAL A 205 -14.07 24.22 -33.13
N ASP A 206 -14.07 25.46 -32.68
CA ASP A 206 -13.28 25.99 -31.57
C ASP A 206 -14.00 25.64 -30.26
N MET A 207 -13.44 24.72 -29.47
CA MET A 207 -13.80 24.52 -28.06
C MET A 207 -12.53 24.58 -27.21
N SER A 208 -12.25 25.79 -26.72
CA SER A 208 -11.50 26.03 -25.49
C SER A 208 -12.17 25.25 -24.34
N GLY A 209 -11.50 24.56 -23.40
CA GLY A 209 -10.18 24.73 -22.82
C GLY A 209 -10.39 24.95 -21.32
N ASP A 210 -10.34 23.91 -20.49
CA ASP A 210 -10.09 24.04 -19.04
C ASP A 210 -9.71 22.68 -18.41
N ASP A 211 -8.74 22.73 -17.51
CA ASP A 211 -7.99 21.63 -16.90
C ASP A 211 -8.80 20.83 -15.86
N THR A 212 -8.88 19.51 -16.01
CA THR A 212 -9.09 18.59 -14.88
C THR A 212 -8.29 17.30 -15.06
N ASP A 213 -7.28 17.15 -14.21
CA ASP A 213 -6.66 15.87 -13.82
C ASP A 213 -7.64 14.98 -13.02
N ASP A 214 -7.34 13.68 -13.09
CA ASP A 214 -7.73 12.57 -12.20
C ASP A 214 -9.09 11.86 -12.39
N ASP A 215 -8.96 10.55 -12.64
CA ASP A 215 -9.94 9.46 -12.48
C ASP A 215 -11.05 9.30 -13.55
N MET A 216 -10.68 8.80 -14.73
CA MET A 216 -11.60 8.12 -15.66
C MET A 216 -10.98 6.80 -16.14
N ASP A 217 -11.25 5.74 -15.37
CA ASP A 217 -11.08 4.33 -15.73
C ASP A 217 -12.35 3.90 -16.49
N ASP A 218 -12.16 3.50 -17.75
CA ASP A 218 -12.66 2.26 -18.34
C ASP A 218 -14.17 2.10 -18.57
N GLY A 219 -14.64 2.54 -19.75
CA GLY A 219 -16.01 2.26 -20.17
C GLY A 219 -16.30 2.28 -21.67
N LYS A 220 -15.29 2.27 -22.56
CA LYS A 220 -15.53 2.10 -24.00
C LYS A 220 -14.64 1.00 -24.56
N LEU A 221 -15.22 -0.19 -24.57
CA LEU A 221 -14.79 -1.33 -25.37
C LEU A 221 -14.90 -0.91 -26.85
N ASN A 222 -13.81 -0.41 -27.41
CA ASN A 222 -13.72 -0.23 -28.86
C ASN A 222 -13.51 -1.61 -29.47
N ASP A 223 -14.49 -2.05 -30.24
CA ASP A 223 -14.59 -3.33 -30.97
C ASP A 223 -13.65 -3.36 -32.20
N TYR A 224 -12.43 -2.84 -32.04
CA TYR A 224 -11.44 -2.73 -33.11
C TYR A 224 -10.47 -3.91 -33.04
N LEU A 225 -10.73 -4.88 -33.92
CA LEU A 225 -9.79 -5.87 -34.45
C LEU A 225 -9.04 -6.68 -33.39
N GLN A 226 -9.63 -7.82 -33.07
CA GLN A 226 -8.99 -8.94 -32.38
C GLN A 226 -7.84 -9.48 -33.24
N TYR A 227 -6.64 -8.93 -33.05
CA TYR A 227 -5.43 -9.36 -33.73
C TYR A 227 -4.96 -10.73 -33.19
N GLN A 228 -4.43 -11.55 -34.09
CA GLN A 228 -3.85 -12.89 -33.84
C GLN A 228 -2.50 -12.87 -33.10
N CYS A 229 -2.21 -11.85 -32.30
CA CYS A 229 -1.24 -12.06 -31.23
C CYS A 229 -2.06 -12.41 -29.97
N ASP A 230 -1.96 -13.64 -29.50
CA ASP A 230 -2.63 -14.11 -28.27
C ASP A 230 -2.12 -13.40 -26.99
N HIS A 231 -1.43 -12.28 -27.15
CA HIS A 231 -0.91 -11.43 -26.08
C HIS A 231 -2.03 -10.49 -25.63
N ILE A 232 -2.57 -10.82 -24.47
CA ILE A 232 -3.60 -10.06 -23.75
C ILE A 232 -3.17 -8.57 -23.69
N THR A 233 -3.83 -7.77 -24.51
CA THR A 233 -4.14 -6.34 -24.37
C THR A 233 -3.35 -5.56 -23.30
N HIS A 234 -2.10 -5.23 -23.61
CA HIS A 234 -1.40 -4.09 -23.01
C HIS A 234 -1.26 -2.95 -24.04
N TYR A 235 -2.35 -2.66 -24.75
CA TYR A 235 -2.41 -1.57 -25.75
C TYR A 235 -2.55 -0.18 -25.12
N ASP A 236 -2.82 -0.10 -23.82
CA ASP A 236 -2.73 1.16 -23.10
C ASP A 236 -1.27 1.42 -22.75
N ASP A 237 -0.65 2.35 -23.50
CA ASP A 237 0.70 2.84 -23.28
C ASP A 237 0.91 3.40 -21.85
N SER A 238 -0.15 3.69 -21.10
CA SER A 238 -0.06 4.13 -19.72
C SER A 238 -0.11 2.98 -18.69
N ALA A 239 -0.63 1.80 -19.06
CA ALA A 239 -0.87 0.71 -18.12
C ALA A 239 0.42 0.03 -17.62
N THR A 240 0.68 0.10 -16.32
CA THR A 240 1.85 -0.57 -15.72
C THR A 240 1.74 -2.09 -15.79
N TRP A 241 2.79 -2.77 -16.25
CA TRP A 241 2.86 -4.22 -16.28
C TRP A 241 2.93 -4.80 -14.87
N SER A 242 2.19 -5.88 -14.61
CA SER A 242 2.41 -6.65 -13.38
C SER A 242 3.52 -7.69 -13.60
N LEU A 243 4.24 -8.06 -12.53
CA LEU A 243 5.27 -9.11 -12.61
C LEU A 243 4.66 -10.43 -13.11
N GLN A 244 3.45 -10.77 -12.62
CA GLN A 244 2.73 -11.97 -13.04
C GLN A 244 2.48 -11.99 -14.57
N ASP A 245 2.08 -10.86 -15.16
CA ASP A 245 1.86 -10.76 -16.61
C ASP A 245 3.17 -10.86 -17.39
N ALA A 246 4.23 -10.22 -16.88
CA ALA A 246 5.54 -10.28 -17.50
C ALA A 246 6.08 -11.71 -17.53
N ILE A 247 5.93 -12.46 -16.43
CA ILE A 247 6.32 -13.88 -16.35
C ILE A 247 5.46 -14.76 -17.25
N ALA A 248 4.13 -14.59 -17.21
CA ALA A 248 3.21 -15.34 -18.05
C ALA A 248 3.51 -15.13 -19.54
N THR A 249 3.76 -13.89 -19.95
CA THR A 249 4.02 -13.53 -21.35
C THR A 249 5.41 -13.97 -21.81
N THR A 250 6.43 -13.85 -20.95
CA THR A 250 7.82 -14.15 -21.31
C THR A 250 8.12 -15.65 -21.26
N PHE A 251 7.60 -16.34 -20.24
CA PHE A 251 7.99 -17.72 -19.94
C PHE A 251 6.84 -18.73 -20.10
N ASN A 252 5.62 -18.28 -20.41
CA ASN A 252 4.42 -19.13 -20.40
C ASN A 252 4.27 -19.90 -19.06
N LYS A 253 4.56 -19.23 -17.94
CA LYS A 253 4.46 -19.78 -16.58
C LYS A 253 3.50 -18.94 -15.72
N PHE A 254 2.77 -19.59 -14.83
CA PHE A 254 1.88 -18.97 -13.86
C PHE A 254 2.60 -18.66 -12.54
N LEU A 255 2.86 -17.38 -12.28
CA LEU A 255 3.34 -16.91 -10.97
C LEU A 255 2.14 -16.70 -10.04
N ASP A 256 1.98 -17.53 -9.01
CA ASP A 256 0.81 -17.48 -8.13
C ASP A 256 0.78 -16.21 -7.26
N LYS A 257 -0.34 -15.47 -7.30
CA LYS A 257 -0.59 -14.29 -6.45
C LYS A 257 -1.60 -14.53 -5.32
N SER A 258 -1.91 -15.79 -5.02
CA SER A 258 -2.86 -16.15 -3.97
C SER A 258 -2.44 -15.73 -2.57
N GLN A 259 -1.13 -15.55 -2.33
CA GLN A 259 -0.59 -15.25 -1.01
C GLN A 259 -0.34 -13.75 -0.75
N THR A 260 -0.57 -12.86 -1.72
CA THR A 260 -0.35 -11.40 -1.60
C THR A 260 -1.20 -10.74 -0.50
N ILE A 261 -2.27 -11.39 -0.02
CA ILE A 261 -3.17 -10.88 1.03
C ILE A 261 -3.11 -11.78 2.27
N ASN A 262 -1.91 -12.10 2.73
CA ASN A 262 -1.71 -12.86 3.96
C ASN A 262 -1.28 -12.01 5.15
N PHE A 263 -1.29 -12.67 6.31
CA PHE A 263 -0.76 -12.12 7.55
C PHE A 263 0.76 -12.34 7.62
N TRP A 264 1.53 -11.54 6.89
CA TRP A 264 2.99 -11.70 6.75
C TRP A 264 3.77 -11.52 8.05
N ARG A 265 3.24 -10.77 9.02
CA ARG A 265 3.89 -10.56 10.33
C ARG A 265 3.87 -11.80 11.23
N CYS A 266 3.30 -12.93 10.79
CA CYS A 266 3.28 -14.16 11.59
C CYS A 266 4.63 -14.85 11.70
N SER A 267 5.64 -14.40 10.96
CA SER A 267 6.78 -15.18 10.51
C SER A 267 6.39 -16.41 9.71
N ILE A 268 7.13 -16.68 8.65
CA ILE A 268 6.98 -17.86 7.79
C ILE A 268 7.97 -18.97 8.17
N ASP A 269 9.00 -18.66 8.97
CA ASP A 269 9.89 -19.66 9.56
C ASP A 269 9.16 -20.55 10.60
N LEU A 270 9.23 -21.87 10.41
CA LEU A 270 8.64 -22.85 11.32
C LEU A 270 9.44 -23.01 12.61
N GLU A 271 10.74 -22.72 12.62
CA GLU A 271 11.64 -22.84 13.77
C GLU A 271 11.35 -21.79 14.86
N LEU A 272 10.79 -20.65 14.47
CA LEU A 272 10.30 -19.65 15.42
C LEU A 272 9.08 -20.14 16.21
N ASN A 273 8.42 -21.21 15.78
CA ASN A 273 7.25 -21.80 16.46
C ASN A 273 6.09 -20.80 16.68
N THR A 274 6.02 -19.72 15.91
CA THR A 274 4.99 -18.68 16.05
C THR A 274 3.61 -19.13 15.58
N TRP A 275 3.54 -20.23 14.84
CA TRP A 275 2.30 -20.90 14.42
C TRP A 275 1.49 -21.48 15.58
N LYS A 276 2.09 -21.69 16.76
CA LYS A 276 1.39 -22.24 17.93
C LYS A 276 0.27 -21.33 18.46
N ASN A 277 0.29 -20.04 18.13
CA ASN A 277 -0.60 -19.02 18.71
C ASN A 277 -1.89 -18.75 17.89
N LYS A 278 -2.35 -19.71 17.06
CA LYS A 278 -3.59 -19.67 16.26
C LYS A 278 -3.76 -18.43 15.38
N LEU A 279 -3.19 -18.44 14.17
CA LEU A 279 -3.24 -17.27 13.28
C LEU A 279 -4.16 -17.46 12.07
N PHE A 280 -4.19 -18.65 11.46
CA PHE A 280 -4.88 -18.91 10.18
C PHE A 280 -6.07 -19.87 10.29
N SER A 281 -5.94 -20.92 11.08
CA SER A 281 -6.97 -21.94 11.31
C SER A 281 -8.01 -21.43 12.31
N ARG A 282 -9.21 -21.15 11.79
CA ARG A 282 -10.39 -20.76 12.59
C ARG A 282 -11.60 -21.58 12.11
N PRO A 283 -12.48 -22.05 13.01
CA PRO A 283 -12.48 -21.83 14.46
C PRO A 283 -11.58 -22.81 15.24
N GLN A 284 -11.30 -23.99 14.70
CA GLN A 284 -10.45 -25.00 15.34
C GLN A 284 -9.02 -24.91 14.81
N TYR A 285 -8.07 -24.85 15.74
CA TYR A 285 -6.67 -24.79 15.39
C TYR A 285 -6.19 -26.12 14.82
N ASN A 286 -5.54 -26.08 13.67
CA ASN A 286 -4.94 -27.25 13.05
C ASN A 286 -3.47 -26.94 12.71
N LYS A 287 -2.56 -27.60 13.43
CA LYS A 287 -1.10 -27.46 13.28
C LYS A 287 -0.66 -27.70 11.83
N TYR A 288 -1.17 -28.76 11.20
CA TYR A 288 -0.78 -29.11 9.84
C TYR A 288 -1.17 -28.02 8.86
N ILE A 289 -2.41 -27.52 8.93
CA ILE A 289 -2.89 -26.44 8.07
C ILE A 289 -2.06 -25.15 8.26
N GLU A 290 -1.72 -24.79 9.49
CA GLU A 290 -0.89 -23.61 9.78
C GLU A 290 0.53 -23.74 9.21
N GLN A 291 1.13 -24.92 9.34
CA GLN A 291 2.46 -25.20 8.78
C GLN A 291 2.42 -25.18 7.26
N GLN A 292 1.42 -25.80 6.64
CA GLN A 292 1.23 -25.79 5.19
C GLN A 292 1.01 -24.37 4.65
N GLN A 293 0.22 -23.56 5.33
CA GLN A 293 -0.01 -22.17 4.93
C GLN A 293 1.30 -21.36 4.95
N ARG A 294 2.17 -21.58 5.93
CA ARG A 294 3.49 -20.93 6.00
C ARG A 294 4.45 -21.41 4.93
N LEU A 295 4.42 -22.70 4.60
CA LEU A 295 5.18 -23.24 3.47
C LEU A 295 4.73 -22.59 2.15
N LYS A 296 3.42 -22.44 1.93
CA LYS A 296 2.88 -21.72 0.76
C LYS A 296 3.31 -20.25 0.73
N MET A 297 3.28 -19.56 1.88
CA MET A 297 3.76 -18.18 1.98
C MET A 297 5.27 -18.06 1.72
N LYS A 298 6.08 -18.99 2.25
CA LYS A 298 7.52 -19.06 1.98
C LYS A 298 7.79 -19.27 0.50
N GLN A 299 7.13 -20.25 -0.12
CA GLN A 299 7.25 -20.55 -1.54
C GLN A 299 6.90 -19.32 -2.39
N TYR A 300 5.77 -18.67 -2.12
CA TYR A 300 5.38 -17.44 -2.79
C TYR A 300 6.45 -16.34 -2.68
N ALA A 301 6.95 -16.08 -1.46
CA ALA A 301 7.93 -15.00 -1.24
C ALA A 301 9.26 -15.28 -1.96
N THR A 302 9.62 -16.57 -2.06
CA THR A 302 10.76 -17.05 -2.81
C THR A 302 10.55 -16.92 -4.32
N ASP A 303 9.40 -17.39 -4.85
CA ASP A 303 9.09 -17.36 -6.27
C ASP A 303 9.00 -15.94 -6.83
N ASP A 304 8.45 -14.98 -6.06
CA ASP A 304 8.38 -13.58 -6.49
C ASP A 304 9.78 -12.96 -6.68
N CYS A 305 10.72 -13.27 -5.78
CA CYS A 305 12.10 -12.79 -5.86
C CYS A 305 12.86 -13.42 -7.04
N ILE A 306 12.67 -14.73 -7.24
CA ILE A 306 13.27 -15.50 -8.35
C ILE A 306 12.73 -15.05 -9.70
N ALA A 307 11.42 -14.83 -9.79
CA ALA A 307 10.78 -14.39 -11.02
C ALA A 307 11.42 -13.10 -11.54
N VAL A 308 11.73 -12.15 -10.66
CA VAL A 308 12.45 -10.92 -11.01
C VAL A 308 13.86 -11.24 -11.54
N ALA A 309 14.57 -12.17 -10.91
CA ALA A 309 15.92 -12.56 -11.33
C ALA A 309 15.93 -13.26 -12.69
N GLU A 310 15.09 -14.27 -12.89
CA GLU A 310 14.96 -14.99 -14.17
C GLU A 310 14.56 -14.03 -15.29
N LEU A 311 13.64 -13.11 -15.02
CA LEU A 311 13.24 -12.10 -16.00
C LEU A 311 14.38 -11.15 -16.35
N PHE A 312 15.13 -10.66 -15.35
CA PHE A 312 16.29 -9.80 -15.58
C PHE A 312 17.36 -10.50 -16.42
N LEU A 313 17.74 -11.72 -16.07
CA LEU A 313 18.75 -12.50 -16.79
C LEU A 313 18.29 -12.83 -18.22
N HIS A 314 16.99 -13.09 -18.42
CA HIS A 314 16.43 -13.30 -19.75
C HIS A 314 16.43 -12.03 -20.59
N MET A 315 16.21 -10.87 -19.97
CA MET A 315 16.24 -9.58 -20.66
C MET A 315 17.65 -9.18 -21.09
N TYR A 316 18.67 -9.53 -20.29
CA TYR A 316 20.06 -9.10 -20.45
C TYR A 316 21.05 -10.28 -20.39
N PRO A 317 21.02 -11.22 -21.35
CA PRO A 317 21.83 -12.44 -21.30
C PRO A 317 23.34 -12.18 -21.31
N GLU A 318 23.79 -11.08 -21.90
CA GLU A 318 25.19 -10.63 -21.87
C GLU A 318 25.71 -10.35 -20.45
N THR A 319 24.83 -9.98 -19.51
CA THR A 319 25.24 -9.72 -18.11
C THR A 319 25.64 -10.99 -17.38
N THR A 320 25.20 -12.15 -17.88
CA THR A 320 25.49 -13.48 -17.32
C THR A 320 26.96 -13.88 -17.52
N ASN A 321 27.58 -13.48 -18.64
CA ASN A 321 28.96 -13.86 -18.96
C ASN A 321 30.01 -13.20 -18.05
N HIS A 322 29.68 -12.07 -17.42
CA HIS A 322 30.57 -11.41 -16.47
C HIS A 322 30.63 -12.08 -15.08
N HIS A 323 29.81 -13.11 -14.82
CA HIS A 323 29.82 -13.85 -13.57
C HIS A 323 30.80 -15.04 -13.54
N GLN A 324 31.55 -15.30 -14.62
CA GLN A 324 32.71 -16.19 -14.54
C GLN A 324 33.81 -15.49 -13.76
N LEU A 325 33.76 -15.70 -12.44
CA LEU A 325 34.72 -15.22 -11.45
C LEU A 325 36.16 -15.43 -11.93
N HIS A 326 36.97 -14.40 -11.75
CA HIS A 326 38.40 -14.57 -11.49
C HIS A 326 38.57 -15.68 -10.45
N GLU A 327 39.10 -16.83 -10.87
CA GLU A 327 39.49 -17.90 -9.97
C GLU A 327 40.51 -17.34 -8.96
N VAL A 328 40.06 -17.04 -7.75
CA VAL A 328 40.97 -16.86 -6.62
C VAL A 328 41.48 -18.27 -6.28
N PRO A 329 42.81 -18.49 -6.18
CA PRO A 329 43.37 -19.82 -5.92
C PRO A 329 42.71 -20.45 -4.69
N GLN A 330 42.08 -21.61 -4.89
CA GLN A 330 41.40 -22.36 -3.84
C GLN A 330 42.39 -22.70 -2.73
N GLN A 331 42.22 -22.09 -1.55
CA GLN A 331 42.71 -22.68 -0.32
C GLN A 331 41.73 -23.78 0.09
N THR A 332 42.23 -25.01 0.18
CA THR A 332 41.54 -26.19 0.68
C THR A 332 41.07 -25.96 2.11
N THR A 333 39.80 -25.64 2.30
CA THR A 333 39.15 -25.64 3.61
C THR A 333 38.18 -26.82 3.67
N THR A 334 38.47 -27.77 4.55
CA THR A 334 37.64 -28.94 4.86
C THR A 334 36.26 -28.48 5.34
N THR A 335 35.23 -28.65 4.52
CA THR A 335 33.86 -28.26 4.87
C THR A 335 33.14 -29.46 5.45
N THR A 336 32.75 -29.38 6.72
CA THR A 336 31.89 -30.35 7.40
C THR A 336 30.50 -30.31 6.76
N THR A 337 30.09 -31.42 6.15
CA THR A 337 28.80 -31.54 5.45
C THR A 337 27.65 -31.55 6.47
N THR A 338 26.95 -30.44 6.61
CA THR A 338 25.64 -30.41 7.28
C THR A 338 24.59 -30.85 6.25
N THR A 339 24.00 -32.03 6.45
CA THR A 339 22.96 -32.59 5.59
C THR A 339 21.73 -31.69 5.55
N SER A 340 21.58 -30.92 4.48
CA SER A 340 20.34 -30.18 4.20
C SER A 340 19.34 -31.16 3.57
N THR A 341 18.33 -31.56 4.32
CA THR A 341 17.23 -32.39 3.82
C THR A 341 16.38 -31.57 2.84
N ASN A 342 16.63 -31.75 1.55
CA ASN A 342 15.69 -31.37 0.50
C ASN A 342 14.48 -32.29 0.57
N ILE A 343 13.41 -31.84 1.22
CA ILE A 343 12.12 -32.53 1.18
C ILE A 343 11.43 -32.12 -0.12
N LEU A 344 11.54 -32.98 -1.13
CA LEU A 344 10.69 -32.94 -2.33
C LEU A 344 9.30 -33.45 -1.90
N ILE A 345 8.30 -32.56 -1.80
CA ILE A 345 6.92 -32.96 -1.49
C ILE A 345 6.07 -32.77 -2.74
N ASP A 346 5.66 -33.88 -3.34
CA ASP A 346 4.50 -33.93 -4.23
C ASP A 346 3.23 -33.89 -3.37
N PHE A 347 2.31 -32.97 -3.67
CA PHE A 347 1.03 -32.84 -2.96
C PHE A 347 -0.14 -33.06 -3.92
N GLU A 348 -0.91 -34.12 -3.66
CA GLU A 348 -2.31 -34.23 -4.07
C GLU A 348 -3.19 -33.44 -3.10
N ASP A 349 -4.14 -32.72 -3.68
CA ASP A 349 -4.95 -31.67 -3.06
C ASP A 349 -6.23 -32.29 -2.52
N ASP A 350 -6.29 -32.51 -1.21
CA ASP A 350 -7.51 -32.88 -0.51
C ASP A 350 -7.63 -32.08 0.79
N LEU A 351 -8.87 -31.74 1.15
CA LEU A 351 -9.33 -31.02 2.36
C LEU A 351 -9.72 -29.53 2.18
N SER A 352 -10.93 -29.33 1.66
CA SER A 352 -11.79 -28.16 1.93
C SER A 352 -12.95 -28.60 2.83
N ASN A 353 -13.18 -27.99 4.02
CA ASN A 353 -14.48 -28.01 4.72
C ASN A 353 -14.51 -27.07 5.95
N ILE A 354 -14.85 -25.79 5.74
CA ILE A 354 -15.51 -24.89 6.72
C ILE A 354 -16.46 -24.01 5.90
N SER A 355 -17.74 -23.88 6.30
CA SER A 355 -18.75 -23.15 5.51
C SER A 355 -18.71 -21.63 5.78
N GLU A 356 -18.99 -20.85 4.74
CA GLU A 356 -18.98 -19.39 4.74
C GLU A 356 -20.10 -18.79 5.63
N ASP A 357 -21.16 -19.56 5.90
CA ASP A 357 -22.28 -19.16 6.76
C ASP A 357 -21.88 -19.01 8.23
N GLU A 358 -20.91 -19.79 8.71
CA GLU A 358 -20.35 -19.67 10.07
C GLU A 358 -19.55 -18.37 10.25
N LEU A 359 -18.96 -17.85 9.17
CA LEU A 359 -18.21 -16.59 9.18
C LEU A 359 -19.13 -15.35 9.17
N ILE A 360 -20.33 -15.48 8.61
CA ILE A 360 -21.33 -14.41 8.50
C ILE A 360 -22.11 -14.22 9.81
N GLU A 361 -22.37 -15.30 10.57
CA GLU A 361 -22.97 -15.22 11.91
C GLU A 361 -22.13 -14.40 12.91
N LEU A 362 -20.79 -14.45 12.78
CA LEU A 362 -19.85 -13.76 13.68
C LEU A 362 -19.71 -12.25 13.45
N ILE A 363 -20.23 -11.72 12.34
CA ILE A 363 -20.09 -10.30 11.95
C ILE A 363 -21.39 -9.50 12.19
N LYS A 364 -22.51 -10.15 12.54
CA LYS A 364 -23.74 -9.44 12.92
C LYS A 364 -23.51 -8.61 14.19
N PRO A 365 -23.62 -7.27 14.16
CA PRO A 365 -23.53 -6.47 15.37
C PRO A 365 -24.73 -6.78 16.28
N LYS A 366 -24.48 -7.28 17.49
CA LYS A 366 -25.51 -7.42 18.53
C LYS A 366 -25.92 -6.03 19.03
N PHE A 367 -26.88 -5.40 18.35
CA PHE A 367 -27.57 -4.23 18.88
C PHE A 367 -28.66 -4.65 19.88
N ASN A 368 -28.49 -4.20 21.12
CA ASN A 368 -29.45 -4.05 22.23
C ASN A 368 -30.25 -5.27 22.75
N LYS A 369 -29.97 -5.63 24.00
CA LYS A 369 -31.01 -5.81 25.03
C LYS A 369 -30.66 -4.94 26.23
N LYS A 370 -31.42 -3.86 26.44
CA LYS A 370 -31.56 -3.21 27.75
C LYS A 370 -32.10 -4.28 28.71
N LYS A 371 -31.41 -4.51 29.82
CA LYS A 371 -32.01 -5.18 30.98
C LYS A 371 -32.61 -4.09 31.86
N GLU A 372 -33.92 -4.21 32.07
CA GLU A 372 -34.62 -3.60 33.19
C GLU A 372 -34.12 -4.26 34.48
N GLU A 373 -33.71 -3.46 35.45
CA GLU A 373 -33.61 -3.88 36.85
C GLU A 373 -34.68 -3.15 37.64
N ILE A 374 -35.62 -3.94 38.15
CA ILE A 374 -36.61 -3.59 39.16
C ILE A 374 -36.00 -3.99 40.51
N VAL A 375 -35.80 -3.04 41.43
CA VAL A 375 -35.78 -3.31 42.88
C VAL A 375 -36.47 -2.16 43.61
N HIS A 376 -37.43 -2.52 44.47
CA HIS A 376 -38.24 -1.67 45.33
C HIS A 376 -37.44 -0.97 46.46
N GLN A 377 -37.73 0.33 46.68
CA GLN A 377 -38.16 1.07 47.92
C GLN A 377 -37.69 0.62 49.34
N PRO A 378 -37.75 1.47 50.42
CA PRO A 378 -38.63 2.64 50.65
C PRO A 378 -38.11 3.83 51.53
N HIS A 379 -39.00 4.84 51.74
CA HIS A 379 -39.14 5.82 52.87
C HIS A 379 -38.04 6.92 53.06
N ASP A 380 -38.26 8.22 53.30
CA ASP A 380 -39.35 9.07 53.85
C ASP A 380 -39.22 10.56 53.38
N PRO A 381 -40.25 11.44 53.56
CA PRO A 381 -40.20 12.91 53.37
C PRO A 381 -40.14 13.65 54.74
N PRO A 382 -40.39 14.98 54.91
CA PRO A 382 -40.26 16.20 54.06
C PRO A 382 -39.48 17.34 54.80
N ALA A 383 -39.33 18.52 54.18
CA ALA A 383 -39.22 19.89 54.76
C ALA A 383 -38.41 20.80 53.81
N GLU A 384 -38.91 21.88 53.19
CA GLU A 384 -39.40 23.19 53.68
C GLU A 384 -38.39 24.33 53.43
N LEU A 385 -38.94 25.53 53.19
CA LEU A 385 -38.35 26.88 53.13
C LEU A 385 -37.54 27.32 51.88
N ILE A 386 -37.52 28.58 51.38
CA ILE A 386 -38.37 29.81 51.37
C ILE A 386 -37.38 30.99 51.08
N ILE A 387 -37.75 31.88 50.11
CA ILE A 387 -37.35 33.32 49.97
C ILE A 387 -35.88 33.59 49.49
N THR A 388 -35.52 34.56 48.62
CA THR A 388 -36.06 35.91 48.31
C THR A 388 -35.76 36.41 46.88
N THR A 389 -36.59 37.38 46.52
CA THR A 389 -36.72 38.33 45.40
C THR A 389 -35.60 39.36 45.22
N THR A 390 -35.42 39.86 43.99
CA THR A 390 -35.43 41.30 43.55
C THR A 390 -35.13 41.34 42.04
N SER A 391 -36.04 41.67 41.12
CA SER A 391 -36.80 42.91 40.80
C SER A 391 -36.08 43.86 39.84
N ASN A 392 -36.86 44.35 38.85
CA ASN A 392 -36.70 45.49 37.92
C ASN A 392 -35.97 45.21 36.58
N GLU A 393 -36.43 45.63 35.40
CA GLU A 393 -37.46 46.59 35.01
C GLU A 393 -37.91 46.38 33.53
N ILE A 394 -39.24 46.37 33.36
CA ILE A 394 -40.12 46.90 32.30
C ILE A 394 -39.47 47.52 31.03
N ASN A 395 -39.86 47.03 29.84
CA ASN A 395 -40.52 47.88 28.83
C ASN A 395 -41.25 47.06 27.76
N GLU A 396 -42.53 47.38 27.63
CA GLU A 396 -43.52 46.88 26.67
C GLU A 396 -43.27 47.44 25.27
N PHE A 397 -43.55 46.64 24.24
CA PHE A 397 -44.26 47.12 23.05
C PHE A 397 -45.05 45.97 22.43
N ASN A 398 -46.37 46.08 22.51
CA ASN A 398 -47.35 45.29 21.78
C ASN A 398 -47.24 45.57 20.28
N LEU A 399 -47.38 44.53 19.44
CA LEU A 399 -48.03 44.67 18.14
C LEU A 399 -48.84 43.41 17.83
N ASP A 400 -50.10 43.66 17.50
CA ASP A 400 -51.19 42.73 17.27
C ASP A 400 -50.94 41.73 16.13
N GLU A 401 -51.29 40.46 16.38
CA GLU A 401 -51.36 39.41 15.36
C GLU A 401 -52.76 38.77 15.42
N GLN A 402 -53.69 39.31 14.63
CA GLN A 402 -54.88 38.58 14.20
C GLN A 402 -55.13 38.76 12.69
N GLN A 403 -55.02 37.62 12.01
CA GLN A 403 -55.83 37.13 10.89
C GLN A 403 -55.97 38.00 9.63
N LEU A 404 -55.39 37.53 8.52
CA LEU A 404 -56.14 37.39 7.26
C LEU A 404 -55.54 36.30 6.35
N GLU A 405 -56.42 35.37 5.98
CA GLU A 405 -56.54 34.64 4.71
C GLU A 405 -55.43 33.79 4.08
N GLN A 406 -55.90 32.62 3.67
CA GLN A 406 -55.23 31.55 2.93
C GLN A 406 -54.98 31.95 1.47
N GLN A 407 -53.74 31.78 1.00
CA GLN A 407 -53.44 31.44 -0.40
C GLN A 407 -52.29 30.41 -0.45
N PRO A 408 -52.43 29.29 -1.18
CA PRO A 408 -51.33 28.37 -1.38
C PRO A 408 -50.41 28.90 -2.49
N LEU A 409 -49.30 29.53 -2.12
CA LEU A 409 -48.24 29.84 -3.08
C LEU A 409 -47.34 28.59 -3.25
N ASN A 410 -47.52 27.89 -4.37
CA ASN A 410 -46.58 26.89 -4.86
C ASN A 410 -45.21 27.53 -5.10
N ALA A 411 -44.30 27.42 -4.14
CA ALA A 411 -42.90 27.76 -4.33
C ALA A 411 -42.16 26.56 -4.98
N PRO A 412 -41.54 26.71 -6.16
CA PRO A 412 -40.74 25.65 -6.73
C PRO A 412 -39.49 25.47 -5.86
N SER A 413 -39.37 24.30 -5.27
CA SER A 413 -38.12 23.80 -4.67
C SER A 413 -37.07 23.65 -5.77
N THR A 414 -36.38 24.74 -6.13
CA THR A 414 -35.19 24.69 -6.96
C THR A 414 -34.08 24.01 -6.17
N THR A 415 -33.95 22.70 -6.34
CA THR A 415 -32.79 21.92 -5.92
C THR A 415 -31.56 22.39 -6.68
N LEU A 416 -30.86 23.38 -6.10
CA LEU A 416 -29.58 23.85 -6.64
C LEU A 416 -28.64 22.66 -6.84
N SER A 417 -28.09 22.54 -8.05
CA SER A 417 -27.12 21.50 -8.37
C SER A 417 -25.94 21.53 -7.40
N LYS A 418 -25.27 20.39 -7.21
CA LYS A 418 -24.08 20.29 -6.35
C LYS A 418 -23.03 21.35 -6.70
N THR A 419 -22.90 21.67 -7.99
CA THR A 419 -22.00 22.68 -8.53
C THR A 419 -22.35 24.08 -8.03
N GLU A 420 -23.63 24.47 -8.04
CA GLU A 420 -24.04 25.81 -7.59
C GLU A 420 -23.94 25.96 -6.06
N LYS A 421 -24.21 24.89 -5.31
CA LYS A 421 -23.93 24.87 -3.86
C LYS A 421 -22.43 25.06 -3.57
N GLN A 422 -21.56 24.44 -4.36
CA GLN A 422 -20.12 24.61 -4.23
C GLN A 422 -19.67 26.02 -4.64
N ARG A 423 -20.23 26.58 -5.72
CA ARG A 423 -19.96 27.96 -6.16
C ARG A 423 -20.33 28.98 -5.08
N ARG A 424 -21.49 28.82 -4.45
CA ARG A 424 -21.92 29.66 -3.30
C ARG A 424 -21.00 29.51 -2.09
N LYS A 425 -20.55 28.30 -1.76
CA LYS A 425 -19.54 28.08 -0.69
C LYS A 425 -18.22 28.80 -1.00
N ASN A 426 -17.74 28.70 -2.23
CA ASN A 426 -16.51 29.37 -2.67
C ASN A 426 -16.66 30.89 -2.67
N MET A 427 -17.78 31.43 -3.15
CA MET A 427 -18.05 32.88 -3.08
C MET A 427 -18.11 33.37 -1.64
N LYS A 428 -18.80 32.65 -0.75
CA LYS A 428 -18.86 32.99 0.68
C LYS A 428 -17.48 32.93 1.34
N LEU A 429 -16.62 32.00 0.93
CA LEU A 429 -15.23 31.92 1.42
C LEU A 429 -14.39 33.10 0.93
N LYS A 430 -14.45 33.43 -0.37
CA LYS A 430 -13.74 34.59 -0.95
C LYS A 430 -14.17 35.89 -0.27
N TRP A 431 -15.48 36.08 -0.08
CA TRP A 431 -16.02 37.24 0.63
C TRP A 431 -15.50 37.32 2.06
N LYS A 432 -15.47 36.20 2.80
CA LYS A 432 -14.91 36.15 4.16
C LYS A 432 -13.42 36.49 4.20
N GLN A 433 -12.64 36.02 3.22
CA GLN A 433 -11.21 36.32 3.12
C GLN A 433 -10.94 37.81 2.87
N GLN A 434 -11.82 38.49 2.15
CA GLN A 434 -11.69 39.92 1.86
C GLN A 434 -12.17 40.79 3.03
N ASN A 435 -13.31 40.45 3.65
CA ASN A 435 -14.03 41.38 4.52
C ASN A 435 -13.89 41.10 6.01
N ARG A 436 -13.44 39.91 6.43
CA ARG A 436 -13.32 39.61 7.86
C ARG A 436 -11.87 39.75 8.35
N PRO A 437 -11.63 40.57 9.39
CA PRO A 437 -10.28 40.79 9.92
C PRO A 437 -9.64 39.54 10.54
N ASP A 438 -10.44 38.53 10.92
CA ASP A 438 -9.91 37.25 11.39
C ASP A 438 -9.13 36.50 10.29
N PHE A 439 -9.54 36.60 9.02
CA PHE A 439 -8.82 35.99 7.90
C PHE A 439 -7.47 36.64 7.56
N GLN A 440 -7.15 37.80 8.15
CA GLN A 440 -5.85 38.47 7.99
C GLN A 440 -4.81 37.96 9.00
N ASN A 441 -5.21 37.22 10.03
CA ASN A 441 -4.30 36.66 11.03
C ASN A 441 -3.61 35.40 10.50
N LYS A 442 -2.57 35.58 9.68
CA LYS A 442 -1.83 34.49 9.04
C LYS A 442 -0.43 34.32 9.66
N LEU A 443 -0.07 33.08 9.96
CA LEU A 443 1.29 32.69 10.29
C LEU A 443 1.91 31.95 9.10
N LYS A 444 3.06 32.43 8.64
CA LYS A 444 3.86 31.77 7.61
C LYS A 444 5.01 31.00 8.26
N ARG A 445 5.21 29.76 7.84
CA ARG A 445 6.35 28.93 8.26
C ARG A 445 6.96 28.20 7.07
N PRO A 446 8.29 28.11 6.96
CA PRO A 446 8.93 27.30 5.93
C PRO A 446 8.62 25.80 6.14
N ILE A 447 8.60 25.06 5.03
CA ILE A 447 8.45 23.61 4.98
C ILE A 447 9.65 23.07 4.19
N TYR A 448 10.42 22.17 4.77
CA TYR A 448 11.65 21.68 4.14
C TYR A 448 11.45 20.37 3.37
N TYR A 449 10.26 19.77 3.44
CA TYR A 449 9.91 18.50 2.79
C TYR A 449 8.44 18.50 2.30
N LYS A 450 8.06 17.46 1.55
CA LYS A 450 6.66 17.24 1.12
C LYS A 450 5.77 16.90 2.33
N TYR A 451 5.33 17.90 3.08
CA TYR A 451 4.27 17.74 4.07
C TYR A 451 2.91 17.62 3.36
N ASP A 452 2.06 16.71 3.85
CA ASP A 452 0.64 16.74 3.55
C ASP A 452 -0.11 17.54 4.64
N PHE A 453 -1.33 17.95 4.31
CA PHE A 453 -2.17 18.73 5.20
C PHE A 453 -2.54 17.97 6.51
N ARG A 454 -2.55 16.64 6.50
CA ARG A 454 -2.91 15.82 7.67
C ARG A 454 -1.79 15.83 8.71
N LYS A 455 -0.54 15.73 8.28
CA LYS A 455 0.65 15.81 9.14
C LYS A 455 0.78 17.17 9.81
N ILE A 456 0.54 18.25 9.05
CA ILE A 456 0.53 19.62 9.62
C ILE A 456 -0.57 19.77 10.67
N ARG A 457 -1.76 19.22 10.44
CA ARG A 457 -2.84 19.23 11.44
C ARG A 457 -2.52 18.41 12.69
N ALA A 458 -1.88 17.26 12.53
CA ALA A 458 -1.46 16.42 13.67
C ALA A 458 -0.46 17.19 14.54
N GLN A 459 0.60 17.73 13.92
CA GLN A 459 1.58 18.58 14.61
C GLN A 459 0.93 19.75 15.35
N LEU A 460 0.03 20.49 14.70
CA LEU A 460 -0.64 21.62 15.34
C LEU A 460 -1.50 21.19 16.52
N ARG A 461 -2.10 20.00 16.46
CA ARG A 461 -2.85 19.44 17.60
C ARG A 461 -1.93 19.12 18.76
N ASP A 462 -0.78 18.52 18.49
CA ASP A 462 0.20 18.15 19.50
C ASP A 462 0.86 19.40 20.12
N ASP A 463 0.97 20.49 19.35
CA ASP A 463 1.36 21.82 19.83
C ASP A 463 0.21 22.55 20.58
N ASN A 464 -0.92 21.89 20.87
CA ASN A 464 -2.13 22.45 21.50
C ASN A 464 -2.78 23.63 20.72
N ILE A 465 -2.69 23.60 19.40
CA ILE A 465 -3.26 24.61 18.49
C ILE A 465 -4.42 23.99 17.72
N HIS A 466 -5.56 23.88 18.41
CA HIS A 466 -6.77 23.28 17.85
C HIS A 466 -7.61 24.25 17.00
N THR A 467 -7.32 25.55 17.05
CA THR A 467 -8.18 26.61 16.53
C THR A 467 -7.76 27.19 15.18
N SER A 468 -6.85 26.53 14.44
CA SER A 468 -6.52 26.97 13.08
C SER A 468 -7.72 26.87 12.13
N HIS A 469 -8.03 27.94 11.41
CA HIS A 469 -9.16 28.06 10.49
C HIS A 469 -8.87 27.47 9.12
N GLN A 470 -7.63 27.64 8.70
CA GLN A 470 -7.19 27.34 7.35
C GLN A 470 -5.71 27.00 7.39
N ILE A 471 -5.32 25.98 6.65
CA ILE A 471 -3.92 25.63 6.42
C ILE A 471 -3.77 25.55 4.89
N THR A 472 -2.87 26.34 4.35
CA THR A 472 -2.56 26.38 2.92
C THR A 472 -1.09 26.05 2.73
N ILE A 473 -0.77 25.09 1.86
CA ILE A 473 0.60 24.73 1.52
C ILE A 473 0.95 25.41 0.20
N ASN A 474 1.91 26.32 0.24
CA ASN A 474 2.39 27.04 -0.93
C ASN A 474 3.69 26.39 -1.41
N ARG A 475 3.56 25.43 -2.33
CA ARG A 475 4.69 24.62 -2.83
C ARG A 475 5.75 25.47 -3.55
N LYS A 476 5.35 26.55 -4.23
CA LYS A 476 6.28 27.42 -4.96
C LYS A 476 7.32 28.06 -4.05
N TYR A 477 6.93 28.40 -2.82
CA TYR A 477 7.80 29.06 -1.85
C TYR A 477 8.17 28.16 -0.66
N ASN A 478 7.83 26.87 -0.73
CA ASN A 478 8.06 25.92 0.35
C ASN A 478 7.58 26.47 1.71
N GLU A 479 6.37 27.03 1.77
CA GLU A 479 5.81 27.60 3.01
C GLU A 479 4.42 27.01 3.32
N VAL A 480 4.11 26.88 4.62
CA VAL A 480 2.75 26.67 5.13
C VAL A 480 2.22 27.99 5.66
N ILE A 481 0.99 28.30 5.30
CA ILE A 481 0.24 29.46 5.76
C ILE A 481 -0.90 28.96 6.65
N ILE A 482 -0.89 29.34 7.92
CA ILE A 482 -1.89 28.95 8.91
C ILE A 482 -2.72 30.19 9.27
N GLY A 483 -4.03 30.14 9.06
CA GLY A 483 -4.97 31.21 9.42
C GLY A 483 -5.60 30.98 10.79
N PHE A 484 -5.68 32.04 11.61
CA PHE A 484 -6.21 32.01 12.98
C PHE A 484 -7.49 32.84 13.14
N LYS A 485 -8.36 32.49 14.09
CA LYS A 485 -9.67 33.13 14.33
C LYS A 485 -9.52 34.51 14.95
N SER A 486 -8.40 34.76 15.64
CA SER A 486 -8.14 36.02 16.33
C SER A 486 -6.64 36.33 16.38
N ARG A 487 -6.32 37.59 16.68
CA ARG A 487 -4.93 38.04 16.89
C ARG A 487 -4.29 37.38 18.12
N GLN A 488 -5.09 37.09 19.14
CA GLN A 488 -4.64 36.40 20.36
C GLN A 488 -4.19 34.97 20.06
N GLU A 489 -4.96 34.24 19.23
CA GLU A 489 -4.58 32.90 18.79
C GLU A 489 -3.31 32.90 17.93
N LEU A 490 -3.17 33.88 17.03
CA LEU A 490 -1.94 34.06 16.26
C LEU A 490 -0.73 34.34 17.16
N GLN A 491 -0.89 35.18 18.18
CA GLN A 491 0.17 35.47 19.15
C GLN A 491 0.55 34.23 19.98
N HIS A 492 -0.45 33.46 20.44
CA HIS A 492 -0.22 32.20 21.12
C HIS A 492 0.53 31.21 20.22
N ALA A 493 0.03 30.98 19.00
CA ALA A 493 0.67 30.10 18.03
C ALA A 493 2.08 30.55 17.64
N THR A 494 2.34 31.85 17.56
CA THR A 494 3.69 32.37 17.27
C THR A 494 4.68 32.06 18.39
N LYS A 495 4.23 32.02 19.64
CA LYS A 495 5.03 31.64 20.81
C LYS A 495 5.22 30.13 20.92
N THR A 496 4.18 29.36 20.59
CA THR A 496 4.16 27.90 20.77
C THR A 496 4.80 27.15 19.59
N ILE A 497 4.53 27.56 18.35
CA ILE A 497 5.10 26.95 17.13
C ILE A 497 6.53 27.47 16.95
N LYS A 498 7.50 26.62 17.28
CA LYS A 498 8.91 26.84 16.98
C LYS A 498 9.08 27.10 15.48
N ILE A 499 10.07 27.93 15.12
CA ILE A 499 10.38 28.22 13.69
C ILE A 499 10.60 26.91 12.90
N ASN A 500 11.06 25.87 13.60
CA ASN A 500 11.35 24.55 13.05
C ASN A 500 10.24 23.50 13.29
N SER A 501 9.01 23.88 13.68
CA SER A 501 7.93 22.92 13.95
C SER A 501 7.47 22.10 12.73
N PHE A 502 8.03 22.37 11.54
CA PHE A 502 7.86 21.55 10.33
C PHE A 502 9.21 21.04 9.77
N PHE A 503 10.22 20.92 10.65
CA PHE A 503 11.46 20.19 10.43
C PHE A 503 11.42 18.81 11.08
N PHE A 504 12.14 17.88 10.45
CA PHE A 504 12.18 16.44 10.70
C PHE A 504 12.55 15.97 12.12
N PHE A 505 13.00 16.84 13.04
CA PHE A 505 13.71 16.38 14.25
C PHE A 505 12.85 15.89 15.42
N PHE A 506 11.51 16.04 15.42
CA PHE A 506 10.73 15.81 16.65
C PHE A 506 9.60 14.77 16.60
N TYR A 507 9.37 14.05 15.48
CA TYR A 507 8.21 13.14 15.36
C TYR A 507 8.47 11.64 15.32
N TYR A 508 9.68 11.22 15.66
CA TYR A 508 9.93 9.81 15.97
C TYR A 508 10.77 9.71 17.24
N ALA A 509 10.07 9.60 18.38
CA ALA A 509 10.53 8.87 19.55
C ALA A 509 9.54 7.72 19.78
#